data_AF-A0A2S6T2E8-F1
#
_entry.id   AF-A0A2S6T2E8-F1
#
_cell.length_a   1.000
_cell.length_b   1.000
_cell.length_c   1.000
_cell.angle_alpha   90.00
_cell.angle_beta   90.00
_cell.angle_gamma   90.00
#
_symmetry.space_group_name_H-M   'P 1'
#
loop_
_entity.id
_entity.type
_entity.pdbx_description
1 polymer ?
#
loop_
_entity_poly.entity_id
_entity_poly.type
_entity_poly.pdbx_seq_one_letter_code
_entity_poly.pdbx_strand_id
1 'polypeptide(L)'
;MTWRIIKMEKLTLDKIDDFLRGTAFLGTGGGGNPYVGGLMLRQELEKGFEPKLIKGDEVADDDLVLPIANMGAPTVLVEKLPNAKSAVKALRKMEELMGKKCKALIAAEAGGINGTLPFIVSAYTGLPVIDADGMGRAFPELQMCTFGVYGVNCSPVIVRDEKDNEMIVNAENNHASEMFARVICMQMGTKSEICLYPMTG
;
A
#
# COMPACT_ATOMS: atom_id res chain seq x y z
N MET A 1 7.83 -26.60 -2.08
CA MET A 1 9.09 -26.10 -2.67
C MET A 1 9.29 -24.69 -2.12
N THR A 2 9.99 -24.57 -0.99
CA THR A 2 10.17 -23.29 -0.27
C THR A 2 11.33 -22.53 -0.88
N TRP A 3 11.03 -21.52 -1.69
CA TRP A 3 12.00 -20.57 -2.20
C TRP A 3 12.51 -19.71 -1.04
N ARG A 4 13.69 -20.02 -0.51
CA ARG A 4 14.43 -19.12 0.40
C ARG A 4 15.13 -18.05 -0.44
N ILE A 5 14.35 -17.13 -0.99
CA ILE A 5 14.88 -15.84 -1.44
C ILE A 5 15.14 -15.04 -0.17
N ILE A 6 16.37 -14.52 -0.05
CA ILE A 6 16.92 -13.64 0.99
C ILE A 6 15.88 -13.24 2.05
N LYS A 7 15.97 -13.83 3.25
CA LYS A 7 15.14 -13.47 4.39
C LYS A 7 15.53 -12.06 4.81
N MET A 8 14.80 -11.05 4.36
CA MET A 8 15.06 -9.66 4.70
C MET A 8 14.52 -9.41 6.10
N GLU A 9 15.34 -9.68 7.12
CA GLU A 9 14.92 -9.48 8.52
C GLU A 9 14.79 -7.99 8.87
N LYS A 10 15.49 -7.11 8.12
CA LYS A 10 15.43 -5.66 8.27
C LYS A 10 15.61 -4.96 6.92
N LEU A 11 14.88 -3.88 6.72
CA LEU A 11 15.05 -2.97 5.59
C LEU A 11 15.92 -1.78 6.03
N THR A 12 17.18 -1.78 5.57
CA THR A 12 18.20 -0.78 5.93
C THR A 12 18.66 -0.01 4.70
N LEU A 13 19.37 1.10 4.91
CA LEU A 13 19.85 1.99 3.84
C LEU A 13 20.74 1.26 2.82
N ASP A 14 21.55 0.29 3.25
CA ASP A 14 22.40 -0.53 2.38
C ASP A 14 21.64 -1.60 1.58
N LYS A 15 20.41 -1.94 2.02
CA LYS A 15 19.54 -2.93 1.37
C LYS A 15 18.47 -2.33 0.48
N ILE A 16 18.28 -1.02 0.52
CA ILE A 16 17.19 -0.37 -0.21
C ILE A 16 17.29 -0.64 -1.72
N ASP A 17 18.47 -0.61 -2.32
CA ASP A 17 18.59 -0.81 -3.77
C ASP A 17 18.25 -2.25 -4.19
N ASP A 18 18.55 -3.24 -3.34
CA ASP A 18 18.15 -4.64 -3.57
C ASP A 18 16.65 -4.81 -3.40
N PHE A 19 16.06 -4.17 -2.40
CA PHE A 19 14.62 -4.13 -2.20
C PHE A 19 13.90 -3.53 -3.42
N LEU A 20 14.37 -2.38 -3.93
CA LEU A 20 13.78 -1.73 -5.09
C LEU A 20 13.94 -2.53 -6.39
N ARG A 21 15.04 -3.26 -6.55
CA ARG A 21 15.19 -4.23 -7.66
C ARG A 21 14.18 -5.37 -7.54
N GLY A 22 13.96 -5.86 -6.32
CA GLY A 22 12.95 -6.87 -6.01
C GLY A 22 11.54 -6.39 -6.38
N THR A 23 11.14 -5.20 -5.93
CA THR A 23 9.81 -4.64 -6.24
C THR A 23 9.64 -4.33 -7.73
N ALA A 24 10.72 -3.92 -8.43
CA ALA A 24 10.71 -3.73 -9.88
C ALA A 24 10.50 -5.06 -10.62
N PHE A 25 11.22 -6.11 -10.22
CA PHE A 25 11.15 -7.43 -10.83
C PHE A 25 9.78 -8.09 -10.59
N LEU A 26 9.33 -8.11 -9.34
CA LEU A 26 8.02 -8.65 -8.96
C LEU A 26 6.86 -7.81 -9.50
N GLY A 27 7.08 -6.53 -9.78
CA GLY A 27 6.07 -5.67 -10.40
C GLY A 27 5.64 -6.11 -11.79
N THR A 28 6.41 -6.93 -12.52
CA THR A 28 6.03 -7.42 -13.87
C THR A 28 5.61 -6.29 -14.84
N GLY A 29 6.19 -5.09 -14.69
CA GLY A 29 5.86 -3.88 -15.47
C GLY A 29 4.75 -3.00 -14.89
N GLY A 30 4.11 -3.41 -13.79
CA GLY A 30 3.08 -2.66 -13.05
C GLY A 30 3.56 -2.12 -11.70
N GLY A 31 2.61 -1.65 -10.88
CA GLY A 31 2.85 -1.18 -9.51
C GLY A 31 3.49 0.20 -9.37
N GLY A 32 3.70 0.92 -10.48
CA GLY A 32 4.29 2.26 -10.48
C GLY A 32 5.82 2.25 -10.52
N ASN A 33 6.43 3.44 -10.48
CA ASN A 33 7.88 3.58 -10.60
C ASN A 33 8.59 3.28 -9.26
N PRO A 34 9.41 2.22 -9.15
CA PRO A 34 10.15 1.89 -7.93
C PRO A 34 11.11 3.01 -7.49
N TYR A 35 11.67 3.77 -8.43
CA TYR A 35 12.64 4.82 -8.13
C TYR A 35 12.04 5.93 -7.26
N VAL A 36 10.82 6.37 -7.56
CA VAL A 36 10.14 7.43 -6.79
C VAL A 36 9.88 6.97 -5.36
N GLY A 37 9.31 5.77 -5.18
CA GLY A 37 9.10 5.17 -3.86
C GLY A 37 10.41 4.95 -3.10
N GLY A 38 11.46 4.55 -3.82
CA GLY A 38 12.80 4.38 -3.30
C GLY A 38 13.43 5.65 -2.76
N LEU A 39 13.30 6.78 -3.46
CA LEU A 39 13.78 8.07 -2.97
C LEU A 39 13.07 8.49 -1.68
N MET A 40 11.75 8.33 -1.63
CA MET A 40 10.95 8.66 -0.44
C MET A 40 11.34 7.79 0.75
N LEU A 41 11.46 6.47 0.55
CA LEU A 41 11.86 5.57 1.61
C LEU A 41 13.31 5.81 2.06
N ARG A 42 14.24 6.02 1.12
CA ARG A 42 15.64 6.36 1.41
C ARG A 42 15.74 7.57 2.31
N GLN A 43 14.97 8.62 2.00
CA GLN A 43 14.93 9.84 2.78
C GLN A 43 14.50 9.57 4.23
N GLU A 44 13.52 8.70 4.47
CA GLU A 44 13.10 8.38 5.84
C GLU A 44 14.16 7.52 6.56
N LEU A 45 14.78 6.54 5.89
CA LEU A 45 15.88 5.76 6.45
C LEU A 45 17.08 6.64 6.85
N GLU A 46 17.42 7.64 6.03
CA GLU A 46 18.49 8.61 6.30
C GLU A 46 18.20 9.51 7.52
N LYS A 47 16.91 9.73 7.86
CA LYS A 47 16.50 10.41 9.09
C LYS A 47 16.55 9.52 10.34
N GLY A 48 16.97 8.27 10.18
CA GLY A 48 17.05 7.28 11.27
C GLY A 48 15.76 6.50 11.49
N PHE A 49 14.83 6.50 10.53
CA PHE A 49 13.69 5.59 10.59
C PHE A 49 14.16 4.14 10.42
N GLU A 50 13.73 3.27 11.33
CA GLU A 50 13.96 1.82 11.25
C GLU A 50 12.62 1.10 11.05
N PRO A 51 12.31 0.60 9.84
CA PRO A 51 11.08 -0.11 9.60
C PRO A 51 11.00 -1.40 10.42
N LYS A 52 9.89 -1.58 11.13
CA LYS A 52 9.58 -2.84 11.83
C LYS A 52 8.82 -3.77 10.90
N LEU A 53 9.48 -4.84 10.48
CA LEU A 53 8.87 -5.96 9.77
C LEU A 53 8.33 -6.98 10.78
N ILE A 54 7.12 -7.47 10.55
CA ILE A 54 6.50 -8.57 11.30
C ILE A 54 5.96 -9.62 10.34
N LYS A 55 5.78 -10.84 10.81
CA LYS A 55 5.07 -11.88 10.07
C LYS A 55 3.57 -11.78 10.30
N GLY A 56 2.80 -12.44 9.43
CA GLY A 56 1.35 -12.53 9.58
C GLY A 56 0.91 -13.21 10.88
N ASP A 57 1.65 -14.21 11.36
CA ASP A 57 1.36 -14.93 12.61
C ASP A 57 1.68 -14.12 13.89
N GLU A 58 2.23 -12.91 13.75
CA GLU A 58 2.46 -11.97 14.85
C GLU A 58 1.31 -10.96 15.01
N VAL A 59 0.33 -10.95 14.10
CA VAL A 59 -0.87 -10.11 14.16
C VAL A 59 -1.94 -10.83 14.98
N ALA A 60 -2.57 -10.14 15.92
CA ALA A 60 -3.67 -10.72 16.69
C ALA A 60 -4.94 -10.82 15.85
N ASP A 61 -5.75 -11.87 16.03
CA ASP A 61 -6.97 -12.15 15.26
C ASP A 61 -7.92 -10.94 15.13
N ASP A 62 -8.00 -10.09 16.15
CA ASP A 62 -8.87 -8.92 16.12
C ASP A 62 -8.19 -7.68 15.51
N ASP A 63 -6.88 -7.61 15.42
CA ASP A 63 -6.15 -6.39 15.04
C ASP A 63 -6.48 -5.91 13.63
N LEU A 64 -6.75 -4.60 13.48
CA LEU A 64 -7.06 -4.02 12.17
C LEU A 64 -5.77 -3.92 11.34
N VAL A 65 -5.76 -4.58 10.19
CA VAL A 65 -4.70 -4.53 9.19
C VAL A 65 -5.21 -3.77 7.97
N LEU A 66 -4.42 -2.81 7.49
CA LEU A 66 -4.79 -1.96 6.36
C LEU A 66 -3.72 -1.98 5.27
N PRO A 67 -4.06 -2.39 4.03
CA PRO A 67 -3.25 -2.07 2.88
C PRO A 67 -3.43 -0.61 2.45
N ILE A 68 -2.32 -0.02 2.05
CA ILE A 68 -2.26 1.32 1.47
C ILE A 68 -1.59 1.22 0.10
N ALA A 69 -2.20 1.82 -0.91
CA ALA A 69 -1.70 1.80 -2.28
C ALA A 69 -1.89 3.16 -2.97
N ASN A 70 -1.22 3.32 -4.11
CA ASN A 70 -1.57 4.31 -5.11
C ASN A 70 -2.45 3.66 -6.17
N MET A 71 -3.51 4.38 -6.57
CA MET A 71 -4.28 4.10 -7.77
C MET A 71 -3.99 5.20 -8.80
N GLY A 72 -3.89 4.83 -10.07
CA GLY A 72 -3.69 5.78 -11.17
C GLY A 72 -2.78 5.25 -12.27
N ALA A 73 -2.31 6.16 -13.12
CA ALA A 73 -1.39 5.82 -14.20
C ALA A 73 0.08 5.92 -13.70
N PRO A 74 0.91 4.88 -13.91
CA PRO A 74 2.32 4.91 -13.55
C PRO A 74 3.09 6.10 -14.15
N THR A 75 2.70 6.54 -15.36
CA THR A 75 3.32 7.68 -16.05
C THR A 75 3.09 9.00 -15.35
N VAL A 76 2.03 9.15 -14.56
CA VAL A 76 1.71 10.39 -13.85
C VAL A 76 2.53 10.50 -12.56
N LEU A 77 2.98 9.38 -11.98
CA LEU A 77 3.71 9.36 -10.71
C LEU A 77 5.05 10.10 -10.75
N VAL A 78 5.63 10.35 -11.93
CA VAL A 78 6.90 11.08 -12.07
C VAL A 78 6.72 12.61 -12.04
N GLU A 79 5.52 13.11 -12.32
CA GLU A 79 5.17 14.54 -12.27
C GLU A 79 4.35 14.87 -11.03
N LYS A 80 3.48 13.94 -10.62
CA LYS A 80 2.59 14.04 -9.47
C LYS A 80 3.05 13.09 -8.38
N LEU A 81 4.09 13.51 -7.65
CA LEU A 81 4.73 12.69 -6.62
C LEU A 81 3.72 12.28 -5.53
N PRO A 82 3.80 11.04 -5.01
CA PRO A 82 2.98 10.61 -3.90
C PRO A 82 3.23 11.40 -2.63
N ASN A 83 2.17 11.54 -1.86
CA ASN A 83 2.20 12.27 -0.61
C ASN A 83 1.92 11.30 0.55
N ALA A 84 2.96 11.01 1.32
CA ALA A 84 2.84 10.16 2.52
C ALA A 84 1.77 10.66 3.49
N LYS A 85 1.59 11.99 3.62
CA LYS A 85 0.57 12.58 4.49
C LYS A 85 -0.84 12.29 3.98
N SER A 86 -1.08 12.31 2.66
CA SER A 86 -2.38 11.94 2.08
C SER A 86 -2.72 10.48 2.35
N ALA A 87 -1.74 9.58 2.20
CA ALA A 87 -1.87 8.17 2.56
C ALA A 87 -2.18 7.98 4.06
N VAL A 88 -1.47 8.69 4.94
CA VAL A 88 -1.75 8.66 6.39
C VAL A 88 -3.15 9.17 6.70
N LYS A 89 -3.62 10.25 6.05
CA LYS A 89 -4.99 10.75 6.24
C LYS A 89 -6.03 9.72 5.78
N ALA A 90 -5.80 9.03 4.66
CA ALA A 90 -6.68 7.96 4.20
C ALA A 90 -6.76 6.81 5.21
N LEU A 91 -5.61 6.42 5.78
CA LEU A 91 -5.55 5.45 6.88
C LEU A 91 -6.35 5.93 8.10
N ARG A 92 -6.17 7.17 8.55
CA ARG A 92 -6.91 7.71 9.71
C ARG A 92 -8.41 7.78 9.47
N LYS A 93 -8.85 8.09 8.25
CA LYS A 93 -10.26 8.05 7.89
C LYS A 93 -10.81 6.61 7.94
N MET A 94 -10.03 5.63 7.46
CA MET A 94 -10.42 4.22 7.60
C MET A 94 -10.55 3.80 9.07
N GLU A 95 -9.61 4.19 9.94
CA GLU A 95 -9.71 3.92 11.38
C GLU A 95 -10.98 4.50 12.01
N GLU A 96 -11.37 5.71 11.60
CA GLU A 96 -12.61 6.37 12.04
C GLU A 96 -13.84 5.58 11.62
N LEU A 97 -13.91 5.15 10.35
CA LEU A 97 -15.03 4.35 9.85
C LEU A 97 -15.11 2.97 10.51
N MET A 98 -13.97 2.34 10.77
CA MET A 98 -13.91 1.02 11.41
C MET A 98 -14.08 1.10 12.93
N GLY A 99 -14.03 2.29 13.53
CA GLY A 99 -14.03 2.48 14.98
C GLY A 99 -12.82 1.82 15.67
N LYS A 100 -11.74 1.55 14.93
CA LYS A 100 -10.58 0.77 15.40
C LYS A 100 -9.28 1.35 14.86
N LYS A 101 -8.24 1.34 15.71
CA LYS A 101 -6.88 1.73 15.30
C LYS A 101 -6.22 0.62 14.50
N CYS A 102 -5.57 1.01 13.40
CA CYS A 102 -4.74 0.12 12.61
C CYS A 102 -3.53 -0.31 13.46
N LYS A 103 -3.14 -1.58 13.31
CA LYS A 103 -2.11 -2.23 14.11
C LYS A 103 -0.95 -2.72 13.27
N ALA A 104 -1.19 -3.01 12.00
CA ALA A 104 -0.16 -3.32 11.03
C ALA A 104 -0.56 -2.86 9.63
N LEU A 105 0.44 -2.50 8.83
CA LEU A 105 0.29 -2.21 7.41
C LEU A 105 0.65 -3.45 6.60
N ILE A 106 0.06 -3.62 5.43
CA ILE A 106 0.46 -4.66 4.48
C ILE A 106 0.54 -4.07 3.06
N ALA A 107 1.42 -4.57 2.22
CA ALA A 107 1.46 -4.15 0.83
C ALA A 107 0.25 -4.71 0.09
N ALA A 108 -0.44 -3.87 -0.70
CA ALA A 108 -1.50 -4.36 -1.59
C ALA A 108 -0.92 -5.26 -2.70
N GLU A 109 0.31 -4.97 -3.12
CA GLU A 109 1.07 -5.70 -4.12
C GLU A 109 2.57 -5.48 -3.92
N ALA A 110 3.40 -6.45 -4.33
CA ALA A 110 4.86 -6.36 -4.23
C ALA A 110 5.50 -5.35 -5.23
N GLY A 111 4.73 -4.86 -6.20
CA GLY A 111 5.23 -4.11 -7.35
C GLY A 111 5.50 -2.63 -7.08
N GLY A 112 6.62 -2.14 -7.62
CA GLY A 112 6.88 -0.71 -7.79
C GLY A 112 6.75 0.12 -6.51
N ILE A 113 5.98 1.21 -6.60
CA ILE A 113 5.78 2.11 -5.47
C ILE A 113 4.83 1.54 -4.42
N ASN A 114 3.89 0.69 -4.83
CA ASN A 114 2.94 0.06 -3.91
C ASN A 114 3.62 -0.96 -3.00
N GLY A 115 4.75 -1.53 -3.41
CA GLY A 115 5.65 -2.29 -2.53
C GLY A 115 6.39 -1.42 -1.50
N THR A 116 6.72 -0.17 -1.83
CA THR A 116 7.44 0.75 -0.91
C THR A 116 6.52 1.57 0.00
N LEU A 117 5.28 1.82 -0.42
CA LEU A 117 4.39 2.78 0.23
C LEU A 117 4.03 2.43 1.68
N PRO A 118 3.77 1.16 2.05
CA PRO A 118 3.57 0.79 3.45
C PRO A 118 4.74 1.16 4.35
N PHE A 119 5.98 1.00 3.87
CA PHE A 119 7.18 1.39 4.61
C PHE A 119 7.28 2.90 4.77
N ILE A 120 6.95 3.66 3.71
CA ILE A 120 6.90 5.11 3.79
C ILE A 120 5.85 5.54 4.83
N VAL A 121 4.63 4.98 4.78
CA VAL A 121 3.57 5.30 5.75
C VAL A 121 3.95 4.88 7.17
N SER A 122 4.67 3.77 7.34
CA SER A 122 5.17 3.32 8.64
C SER A 122 6.11 4.35 9.28
N ALA A 123 6.91 5.08 8.50
CA ALA A 123 7.77 6.15 9.01
C ALA A 123 6.99 7.29 9.69
N TYR A 124 5.75 7.55 9.24
CA TYR A 124 4.90 8.61 9.77
C TYR A 124 3.96 8.14 10.88
N THR A 125 3.74 6.83 11.00
CA THR A 125 2.72 6.25 11.89
C THR A 125 3.30 5.40 13.01
N GLY A 126 4.53 4.91 12.87
CA GLY A 126 5.16 3.95 13.77
C GLY A 126 4.58 2.53 13.68
N LEU A 127 3.69 2.26 12.71
CA LEU A 127 3.07 0.95 12.54
C LEU A 127 4.05 -0.05 11.93
N PRO A 128 4.07 -1.32 12.38
CA PRO A 128 4.82 -2.36 11.70
C PRO A 128 4.24 -2.66 10.31
N VAL A 129 5.08 -3.19 9.43
CA VAL A 129 4.68 -3.68 8.11
C VAL A 129 4.76 -5.21 8.10
N ILE A 130 3.70 -5.87 7.67
CA ILE A 130 3.67 -7.33 7.49
C ILE A 130 4.55 -7.68 6.30
N ASP A 131 5.47 -8.64 6.47
CA ASP A 131 6.30 -9.22 5.41
C ASP A 131 5.48 -10.16 4.51
N ALA A 132 4.50 -9.57 3.85
CA ALA A 132 3.60 -10.19 2.90
C ALA A 132 2.99 -9.10 1.99
N ASP A 133 2.39 -9.53 0.90
CA ASP A 133 1.61 -8.65 0.04
C ASP A 133 0.35 -9.35 -0.47
N GLY A 134 -0.56 -8.55 -1.00
CA GLY A 134 -1.82 -9.04 -1.50
C GLY A 134 -1.74 -9.80 -2.82
N MET A 135 -0.62 -9.83 -3.56
CA MET A 135 -0.61 -10.36 -4.93
C MET A 135 0.63 -11.19 -5.32
N GLY A 136 1.76 -11.07 -4.63
CA GLY A 136 3.07 -11.61 -5.01
C GLY A 136 3.71 -10.94 -6.25
N ARG A 137 2.96 -10.07 -6.93
CA ARG A 137 3.32 -9.33 -8.15
C ARG A 137 2.38 -8.12 -8.32
N ALA A 138 2.44 -7.38 -9.43
CA ALA A 138 1.42 -6.37 -9.74
C ALA A 138 0.34 -6.91 -10.70
N PHE A 139 -0.93 -6.65 -10.41
CA PHE A 139 -2.06 -6.93 -11.31
C PHE A 139 -2.88 -5.65 -11.56
N PRO A 140 -3.63 -5.59 -12.68
CA PRO A 140 -4.36 -4.37 -13.02
C PRO A 140 -5.54 -4.11 -12.10
N GLU A 141 -6.14 -5.13 -11.49
CA GLU A 141 -7.47 -5.01 -10.85
C GLU A 141 -7.46 -5.44 -9.37
N LEU A 142 -8.18 -4.70 -8.54
CA LEU A 142 -8.25 -4.89 -7.09
C LEU A 142 -8.77 -6.28 -6.73
N GLN A 143 -9.75 -6.79 -7.48
CA GLN A 143 -10.34 -8.11 -7.26
C GLN A 143 -9.39 -9.29 -7.45
N MET A 144 -8.25 -9.08 -8.12
CA MET A 144 -7.19 -10.09 -8.29
C MET A 144 -6.29 -10.20 -7.06
N CYS A 145 -6.45 -9.29 -6.08
CA CYS A 145 -5.76 -9.36 -4.81
C CYS A 145 -6.21 -10.60 -4.05
N THR A 146 -5.26 -11.30 -3.44
CA THR A 146 -5.45 -12.47 -2.57
C THR A 146 -6.53 -12.18 -1.53
N PHE A 147 -6.56 -10.99 -0.93
CA PHE A 147 -7.61 -10.60 0.01
C PHE A 147 -9.01 -10.75 -0.61
N GLY A 148 -9.20 -10.24 -1.82
CA GLY A 148 -10.46 -10.37 -2.56
C GLY A 148 -10.77 -11.81 -2.97
N VAL A 149 -9.77 -12.59 -3.38
CA VAL A 149 -9.94 -14.02 -3.71
C VAL A 149 -10.42 -14.82 -2.49
N TYR A 150 -9.96 -14.49 -1.29
CA TYR A 150 -10.40 -15.09 -0.03
C TYR A 150 -11.66 -14.44 0.57
N GLY A 151 -12.34 -13.57 -0.18
CA GLY A 151 -13.67 -13.05 0.17
C GLY A 151 -13.67 -11.74 0.96
N VAL A 152 -12.52 -11.09 1.16
CA VAL A 152 -12.47 -9.76 1.78
C VAL A 152 -13.04 -8.74 0.79
N ASN A 153 -13.98 -7.92 1.25
CA ASN A 153 -14.48 -6.78 0.49
C ASN A 153 -13.49 -5.61 0.61
N CYS A 154 -13.10 -5.00 -0.51
CA CYS A 154 -12.23 -3.84 -0.49
C CYS A 154 -12.93 -2.59 0.02
N SER A 155 -14.26 -2.56 0.02
CA SER A 155 -15.09 -1.49 0.56
C SER A 155 -15.06 -1.44 2.09
N PRO A 156 -15.10 -0.24 2.69
CA PRO A 156 -15.00 1.07 2.03
C PRO A 156 -13.61 1.29 1.40
N VAL A 157 -13.57 1.99 0.26
CA VAL A 157 -12.31 2.49 -0.30
C VAL A 157 -12.23 3.99 -0.03
N ILE A 158 -11.21 4.40 0.72
CA ILE A 158 -10.88 5.82 0.89
C ILE A 158 -9.99 6.23 -0.28
N VAL A 159 -10.40 7.24 -1.04
CA VAL A 159 -9.63 7.79 -2.17
C VAL A 159 -9.28 9.23 -1.86
N ARG A 160 -7.99 9.56 -1.86
CA ARG A 160 -7.49 10.92 -1.56
C ARG A 160 -6.51 11.40 -2.61
N ASP A 161 -6.44 12.71 -2.77
CA ASP A 161 -5.40 13.38 -3.55
C ASP A 161 -4.50 14.26 -2.65
N GLU A 162 -3.55 14.95 -3.29
CA GLU A 162 -2.60 15.88 -2.67
C GLU A 162 -3.23 17.22 -2.28
N LYS A 163 -4.44 17.52 -2.78
CA LYS A 163 -5.19 18.75 -2.49
C LYS A 163 -6.17 18.58 -1.33
N ASP A 164 -6.05 17.45 -0.61
CA ASP A 164 -6.90 17.07 0.50
C ASP A 164 -8.36 16.76 0.14
N ASN A 165 -8.67 16.54 -1.15
CA ASN A 165 -9.95 15.95 -1.52
C ASN A 165 -10.02 14.51 -0.98
N GLU A 166 -11.21 14.12 -0.52
CA GLU A 166 -11.46 12.79 0.02
C GLU A 166 -12.82 12.29 -0.47
N MET A 167 -12.84 11.05 -0.97
CA MET A 167 -14.05 10.33 -1.32
C MET A 167 -14.04 8.98 -0.63
N ILE A 168 -15.22 8.53 -0.21
CA ILE A 168 -15.42 7.21 0.38
C ILE A 168 -16.31 6.43 -0.59
N VAL A 169 -15.77 5.35 -1.15
CA VAL A 169 -16.51 4.47 -2.05
C VAL A 169 -17.00 3.27 -1.25
N ASN A 170 -18.31 3.15 -1.13
CA ASN A 170 -18.98 1.94 -0.66
C ASN A 170 -19.66 1.31 -1.86
N ALA A 171 -19.27 0.09 -2.23
CA ALA A 171 -19.90 -0.63 -3.32
C ALA A 171 -20.15 -2.10 -2.96
N GLU A 172 -21.00 -2.73 -3.76
CA GLU A 172 -21.46 -4.11 -3.55
C GLU A 172 -20.35 -5.16 -3.61
N ASN A 173 -19.30 -4.94 -4.41
CA ASN A 173 -18.22 -5.89 -4.62
C ASN A 173 -16.93 -5.17 -5.09
N ASN A 174 -15.83 -5.90 -5.09
CA ASN A 174 -14.49 -5.37 -5.40
C ASN A 174 -14.40 -4.78 -6.82
N HIS A 175 -15.12 -5.35 -7.78
CA HIS A 175 -15.17 -4.85 -9.15
C HIS A 175 -15.82 -3.46 -9.22
N ALA A 176 -16.99 -3.31 -8.60
CA ALA A 176 -17.72 -2.05 -8.55
C ALA A 176 -16.93 -0.97 -7.82
N SER A 177 -16.33 -1.32 -6.67
CA SER A 177 -15.48 -0.40 -5.91
C SER A 177 -14.31 0.12 -6.75
N GLU A 178 -13.65 -0.76 -7.50
CA GLU A 178 -12.57 -0.38 -8.40
C GLU A 178 -13.07 0.56 -9.50
N MET A 179 -14.16 0.23 -10.18
CA MET A 179 -14.71 1.05 -11.25
C MET A 179 -15.02 2.48 -10.78
N PHE A 180 -15.65 2.63 -9.62
CA PHE A 180 -15.93 3.95 -9.05
C PHE A 180 -14.66 4.67 -8.57
N ALA A 181 -13.76 3.97 -7.87
CA ALA A 181 -12.51 4.55 -7.41
C ALA A 181 -11.63 5.03 -8.57
N ARG A 182 -11.62 4.31 -9.70
CA ARG A 182 -10.90 4.74 -10.92
C ARG A 182 -11.48 6.01 -11.53
N VAL A 183 -12.81 6.14 -11.59
CA VAL A 183 -13.46 7.37 -12.08
C VAL A 183 -13.07 8.56 -11.22
N ILE A 184 -13.12 8.39 -9.89
CA ILE A 184 -12.69 9.43 -8.94
C ILE A 184 -11.20 9.76 -9.14
N CYS A 185 -10.34 8.74 -9.22
CA CYS A 185 -8.92 8.90 -9.44
C CYS A 185 -8.61 9.67 -10.73
N MET A 186 -9.35 9.45 -11.81
CA MET A 186 -9.21 10.22 -13.06
C MET A 186 -9.52 11.70 -12.83
N GLN A 187 -10.61 12.02 -12.11
CA GLN A 187 -10.97 13.41 -11.80
C GLN A 187 -9.97 14.08 -10.84
N MET A 188 -9.28 13.30 -10.01
CA MET A 188 -8.17 13.76 -9.17
C MET A 188 -6.87 13.97 -9.96
N GLY A 189 -6.87 13.91 -11.30
CA GLY A 189 -5.65 14.05 -12.10
C GLY A 189 -4.87 12.74 -12.23
N THR A 190 -5.58 11.62 -12.32
CA THR A 190 -5.05 10.29 -12.69
C THR A 190 -4.02 9.70 -11.70
N LYS A 191 -4.01 10.19 -10.46
CA LYS A 191 -3.32 9.57 -9.33
C LYS A 191 -3.96 9.95 -8.00
N SER A 192 -4.14 8.96 -7.14
CA SER A 192 -4.70 9.07 -5.79
C SER A 192 -4.04 8.06 -4.84
N GLU A 193 -3.97 8.40 -3.57
CA GLU A 193 -3.70 7.47 -2.47
C GLU A 193 -5.00 6.78 -2.06
N ILE A 194 -4.94 5.46 -1.87
CA ILE A 194 -6.08 4.65 -1.45
C ILE A 194 -5.78 3.84 -0.19
N CYS A 195 -6.80 3.73 0.66
CA CYS A 195 -6.86 2.81 1.78
C CYS A 195 -8.12 1.94 1.60
N LEU A 196 -7.96 0.62 1.61
CA LEU A 196 -8.98 -0.34 1.20
C LEU A 196 -8.76 -1.67 1.93
N TYR A 197 -9.64 -2.64 1.71
CA TYR A 197 -9.52 -3.99 2.30
C TYR A 197 -9.25 -3.95 3.82
N PRO A 198 -10.13 -3.33 4.62
CA PRO A 198 -10.00 -3.45 6.07
C PRO A 198 -10.13 -4.92 6.48
N MET A 199 -9.08 -5.45 7.10
CA MET A 199 -8.98 -6.85 7.52
C MET A 199 -8.70 -6.94 9.02
N THR A 200 -9.13 -8.05 9.61
CA THR A 200 -8.67 -8.48 10.93
C THR A 200 -7.50 -9.48 10.76
N GLY A 201 -6.76 -9.75 11.83
CA GLY A 201 -5.58 -10.64 11.82
C GLY A 201 -5.89 -12.10 11.54
#